data_AF-A0A9W7GP55-F1
#
_entry.id   AF-A0A9W7GP55-F1
#
_cell.length_a   1.000
_cell.length_b   1.000
_cell.length_c   1.000
_cell.angle_alpha   90.00
_cell.angle_beta   90.00
_cell.angle_gamma   90.00
#
_symmetry.space_group_name_H-M   'P 1'
#
loop_
_entity.id
_entity.type
_entity.pdbx_description
1 polymer ?
#
loop_
_entity_poly.entity_id
_entity_poly.type
_entity_poly.pdbx_seq_one_letter_code
_entity_poly.pdbx_strand_id
1 'polypeptide(L)'
;MTQGYELFDYANAEYSDQGDLDTFPSNSDKTELEIEEMREERRRKNDEFQFETFYKDFVGEEEEWRGEWTRYETTTFLPNEAAPQGGMPQLVKPIRSTKAITTALRTNPSGDKSTTHDYITQSEYHITDESADTSLRTTVTRDPSTNFGANEPEKCTEITRQVNEKHYAPRKMRREDFRGPQGNMCVGNAYTTAYAVNNIKGGSGKPTLEEGEEGRNNDKGPFSELYMELGIRYGEIRFRLKLDYSTKRSTGIKGWGVLGSRKDDRLWLVAVTVCRERLGKWPTQKEKAFKGPKGAPGGLFDQPKVGLDRRDKYMQLDLEGYASTLFPFVINQDSKDEGGWVVSLDWTPGKMRYQADRKFLGGENVKGLRTLELSEVKAEQAEEYRPRGGPEDMRQ
;
A
#
# COMPACT_ATOMS: atom_id res chain seq x y z
N MET A 1 44.46 -12.10 -44.13
CA MET A 1 44.26 -11.06 -43.09
C MET A 1 44.21 -11.78 -41.76
N THR A 2 45.31 -11.77 -41.03
CA THR A 2 45.48 -12.42 -39.73
C THR A 2 45.48 -11.32 -38.69
N GLN A 3 44.44 -11.25 -37.86
CA GLN A 3 44.40 -10.33 -36.72
C GLN A 3 45.36 -10.85 -35.65
N GLY A 4 46.39 -10.05 -35.35
CA GLY A 4 47.27 -10.28 -34.20
C GLY A 4 46.57 -9.87 -32.91
N TYR A 5 46.67 -10.72 -31.90
CA TYR A 5 46.32 -10.37 -30.53
C TYR A 5 47.59 -9.89 -29.81
N GLU A 6 47.53 -8.69 -29.23
CA GLU A 6 48.55 -8.23 -28.28
C GLU A 6 48.31 -8.90 -26.93
N LEU A 7 49.31 -9.66 -26.47
CA LEU A 7 49.34 -10.25 -25.14
C LEU A 7 50.00 -9.26 -24.19
N PHE A 8 49.25 -8.69 -23.25
CA PHE A 8 49.82 -7.81 -22.21
C PHE A 8 50.54 -8.65 -21.15
N ASP A 9 51.86 -8.48 -21.05
CA ASP A 9 52.71 -9.10 -20.02
C ASP A 9 52.67 -8.27 -18.74
N TYR A 10 51.81 -8.68 -17.79
CA TYR A 10 51.68 -8.04 -16.47
C TYR A 10 52.88 -8.26 -15.55
N ALA A 11 53.87 -9.07 -15.93
CA ALA A 11 55.01 -9.38 -15.06
C ALA A 11 56.13 -8.32 -15.10
N ASN A 12 56.14 -7.42 -16.10
CA ASN A 12 57.23 -6.46 -16.34
C ASN A 12 56.78 -4.98 -16.41
N ALA A 13 55.54 -4.67 -16.02
CA ALA A 13 55.15 -3.27 -15.85
C ALA A 13 55.77 -2.76 -14.54
N GLU A 14 56.77 -1.87 -14.64
CA GLU A 14 57.22 -1.05 -13.50
C GLU A 14 56.04 -0.18 -13.02
N TYR A 15 55.24 -0.76 -12.13
CA TYR A 15 54.11 -0.10 -11.49
C TYR A 15 54.66 0.75 -10.34
N SER A 16 54.85 2.04 -10.61
CA SER A 16 55.19 3.05 -9.59
C SER A 16 53.92 3.41 -8.80
N ASP A 17 53.60 2.63 -7.78
CA ASP A 17 52.44 2.83 -6.86
C ASP A 17 52.73 3.89 -5.77
N GLN A 18 53.34 5.02 -6.14
CA GLN A 18 53.38 6.22 -5.31
C GLN A 18 53.24 7.44 -6.21
N GLY A 19 51.99 7.78 -6.50
CA GLY A 19 51.67 9.13 -6.97
C GLY A 19 52.17 10.15 -5.94
N ASP A 20 52.83 11.18 -6.45
CA ASP A 20 53.33 12.34 -5.71
C ASP A 20 52.30 12.80 -4.66
N LEU A 21 52.66 12.67 -3.39
CA LEU A 21 51.74 12.73 -2.24
C LEU A 21 51.39 14.16 -1.81
N ASP A 22 51.68 15.18 -2.63
CA ASP A 22 51.77 16.57 -2.17
C ASP A 22 51.05 17.60 -3.06
N THR A 23 50.01 17.21 -3.81
CA THR A 23 49.12 18.19 -4.48
C THR A 23 47.68 17.70 -4.64
N PHE A 24 47.02 17.35 -3.53
CA PHE A 24 45.55 17.40 -3.50
C PHE A 24 45.12 18.83 -3.18
N PRO A 25 44.50 19.57 -4.12
CA PRO A 25 43.95 20.88 -3.80
C PRO A 25 42.84 20.70 -2.76
N SER A 26 42.90 21.47 -1.69
CA SER A 26 41.99 21.52 -0.54
C SER A 26 40.58 22.05 -0.90
N ASN A 27 39.97 21.54 -1.97
CA ASN A 27 38.65 21.91 -2.48
C ASN A 27 37.61 20.80 -2.22
N SER A 28 37.87 19.92 -1.25
CA SER A 28 37.02 18.78 -0.85
C SER A 28 35.57 19.18 -0.62
N ASP A 29 35.35 20.35 -0.01
CA ASP A 29 34.02 20.80 0.40
C ASP A 29 33.12 21.12 -0.81
N LYS A 30 33.70 21.59 -1.93
CA LYS A 30 32.94 21.82 -3.17
C LYS A 30 32.57 20.51 -3.86
N THR A 31 33.49 19.55 -3.89
CA THR A 31 33.23 18.22 -4.45
C THR A 31 32.18 17.45 -3.64
N GLU A 32 32.18 17.56 -2.31
CA GLU A 32 31.15 16.95 -1.47
C GLU A 32 29.77 17.59 -1.68
N LEU A 33 29.70 18.92 -1.80
CA LEU A 33 28.46 19.62 -2.13
C LEU A 33 27.91 19.21 -3.49
N GLU A 34 28.76 19.16 -4.52
CA GLU A 34 28.38 18.71 -5.86
C GLU A 34 27.90 17.24 -5.87
N ILE A 35 28.57 16.36 -5.11
CA ILE A 35 28.13 14.97 -4.95
C ILE A 35 26.77 14.88 -4.26
N GLU A 36 26.52 15.70 -3.23
CA GLU A 36 25.23 15.71 -2.54
C GLU A 36 24.12 16.29 -3.42
N GLU A 37 24.41 17.31 -4.24
CA GLU A 37 23.47 17.82 -5.25
C GLU A 37 23.13 16.74 -6.29
N MET A 38 24.11 15.98 -6.79
CA MET A 38 23.86 14.87 -7.70
C MET A 38 23.02 13.75 -7.06
N ARG A 39 23.27 13.44 -5.78
CA ARG A 39 22.45 12.47 -5.02
C ARG A 39 21.02 12.96 -4.85
N GLU A 40 20.86 14.23 -4.51
CA GLU A 40 19.56 14.86 -4.35
C GLU A 40 18.77 14.90 -5.66
N GLU A 41 19.42 15.22 -6.78
CA GLU A 41 18.79 15.20 -8.09
C GLU A 41 18.32 13.79 -8.47
N ARG A 42 19.13 12.75 -8.20
CA ARG A 42 18.74 11.35 -8.41
C ARG A 42 17.55 10.95 -7.54
N ARG A 43 17.54 11.35 -6.26
CA ARG A 43 16.39 11.12 -5.36
C ARG A 43 15.12 11.75 -5.91
N ARG A 44 15.18 13.04 -6.29
CA ARG A 44 14.05 13.77 -6.86
C ARG A 44 13.50 13.12 -8.14
N LYS A 45 14.39 12.70 -9.06
CA LYS A 45 13.98 12.00 -10.30
C LYS A 45 13.33 10.65 -10.00
N ASN A 46 13.82 9.93 -8.99
CA ASN A 46 13.20 8.68 -8.56
C ASN A 46 11.80 8.92 -7.99
N ASP A 47 11.61 9.95 -7.17
CA ASP A 47 10.29 10.28 -6.60
C ASP A 47 9.28 10.66 -7.68
N GLU A 48 9.72 11.47 -8.65
CA GLU A 48 8.90 11.78 -9.83
C GLU A 48 8.54 10.51 -10.60
N PHE A 49 9.49 9.63 -10.87
CA PHE A 49 9.22 8.35 -11.53
C PHE A 49 8.21 7.49 -10.74
N GLN A 50 8.36 7.40 -9.43
CA GLN A 50 7.49 6.61 -8.56
C GLN A 50 6.07 7.19 -8.52
N PHE A 51 5.94 8.52 -8.42
CA PHE A 51 4.67 9.22 -8.46
C PHE A 51 3.93 9.03 -9.79
N GLU A 52 4.63 9.21 -10.91
CA GLU A 52 4.04 9.01 -12.24
C GLU A 52 3.66 7.54 -12.46
N THR A 53 4.50 6.61 -12.01
CA THR A 53 4.21 5.17 -12.04
C THR A 53 2.97 4.85 -11.22
N PHE A 54 2.87 5.37 -9.99
CA PHE A 54 1.70 5.16 -9.15
C PHE A 54 0.41 5.68 -9.80
N TYR A 55 0.44 6.91 -10.30
CA TYR A 55 -0.69 7.54 -10.95
C TYR A 55 -1.14 6.74 -12.18
N LYS A 56 -0.20 6.48 -13.10
CA LYS A 56 -0.49 5.82 -14.38
C LYS A 56 -0.86 4.35 -14.21
N ASP A 57 -0.08 3.62 -13.42
CA ASP A 57 -0.17 2.17 -13.39
C ASP A 57 -1.09 1.64 -12.30
N PHE A 58 -1.37 2.39 -11.24
CA PHE A 58 -2.25 1.88 -10.19
C PHE A 58 -3.56 2.61 -10.12
N VAL A 59 -3.60 3.94 -10.22
CA VAL A 59 -4.85 4.68 -10.00
C VAL A 59 -5.58 5.06 -11.30
N GLY A 60 -4.84 5.23 -12.40
CA GLY A 60 -5.35 5.50 -13.74
C GLY A 60 -5.67 6.98 -13.96
N GLU A 61 -5.33 7.51 -15.15
CA GLU A 61 -5.73 8.85 -15.57
C GLU A 61 -7.19 8.81 -16.04
N GLU A 62 -8.10 9.36 -15.24
CA GLU A 62 -9.54 9.41 -15.52
C GLU A 62 -10.24 8.04 -15.66
N GLU A 63 -9.57 6.96 -15.25
CA GLU A 63 -10.13 5.62 -15.30
C GLU A 63 -10.90 5.30 -14.00
N GLU A 64 -12.03 4.60 -14.16
CA GLU A 64 -12.81 4.11 -13.02
C GLU A 64 -12.46 2.66 -12.71
N TRP A 65 -11.95 2.40 -11.51
CA TRP A 65 -11.81 1.05 -10.99
C TRP A 65 -13.08 0.66 -10.26
N ARG A 66 -13.76 -0.37 -10.75
CA ARG A 66 -15.00 -0.87 -10.15
C ARG A 66 -14.70 -2.19 -9.46
N GLY A 67 -15.18 -2.37 -8.23
CA GLY A 67 -14.80 -3.55 -7.46
C GLY A 67 -15.76 -3.96 -6.36
N GLU A 68 -15.54 -5.18 -5.87
CA GLU A 68 -16.22 -5.70 -4.70
C GLU A 68 -15.26 -5.72 -3.52
N TRP A 69 -15.64 -5.02 -2.46
CA TRP A 69 -14.82 -4.85 -1.27
C TRP A 69 -15.40 -5.65 -0.12
N THR A 70 -14.54 -6.34 0.60
CA THR A 70 -14.90 -7.06 1.83
C THR A 70 -14.12 -6.47 2.98
N ARG A 71 -14.80 -5.82 3.92
CA ARG A 71 -14.20 -5.24 5.12
C ARG A 71 -14.40 -6.19 6.30
N TYR A 72 -13.34 -6.85 6.74
CA TYR A 72 -13.33 -7.70 7.93
C TYR A 72 -13.03 -6.83 9.15
N GLU A 73 -13.93 -6.82 10.13
CA GLU A 73 -13.73 -6.08 11.38
C GLU A 73 -13.17 -7.01 12.46
N THR A 74 -12.28 -6.50 13.28
CA THR A 74 -11.70 -7.28 14.37
C THR A 74 -12.58 -7.25 15.61
N THR A 75 -12.60 -8.34 16.36
CA THR A 75 -13.29 -8.40 17.66
C THR A 75 -12.62 -7.54 18.73
N THR A 76 -11.39 -7.06 18.51
CA THR A 76 -10.64 -6.19 19.42
C THR A 76 -11.41 -4.95 19.87
N PHE A 77 -12.24 -4.41 18.99
CA PHE A 77 -12.96 -3.15 19.22
C PHE A 77 -14.49 -3.33 19.34
N LEU A 78 -14.98 -4.58 19.34
CA LEU A 78 -16.41 -4.85 19.50
C LEU A 78 -16.79 -4.85 21.00
N PRO A 79 -17.84 -4.11 21.39
CA PRO A 79 -18.13 -3.81 22.81
C PRO A 79 -18.62 -5.01 23.64
N ASN A 80 -18.99 -6.14 23.02
CA ASN A 80 -19.74 -7.22 23.70
C ASN A 80 -19.17 -8.63 23.55
N GLU A 81 -18.00 -8.81 22.93
CA GLU A 81 -17.39 -10.13 22.84
C GLU A 81 -16.33 -10.29 23.92
N ALA A 82 -16.48 -11.33 24.74
CA ALA A 82 -15.42 -11.76 25.64
C ALA A 82 -14.15 -11.95 24.80
N ALA A 83 -13.05 -11.33 25.24
CA ALA A 83 -11.77 -11.44 24.54
C ALA A 83 -11.53 -12.93 24.21
N PRO A 84 -11.31 -13.30 22.94
CA PRO A 84 -11.20 -14.68 22.52
C PRO A 84 -10.17 -15.42 23.39
N GLN A 85 -10.50 -16.65 23.78
CA GLN A 85 -9.61 -17.51 24.56
C GLN A 85 -8.29 -17.66 23.78
N GLY A 86 -7.20 -17.09 24.29
CA GLY A 86 -5.89 -17.08 23.63
C GLY A 86 -5.38 -15.70 23.18
N GLY A 87 -6.17 -14.63 23.31
CA GLY A 87 -5.69 -13.25 23.09
C GLY A 87 -5.52 -12.81 21.63
N MET A 88 -5.76 -13.70 20.67
CA MET A 88 -5.74 -13.42 19.24
C MET A 88 -7.12 -12.95 18.76
N PRO A 89 -7.24 -11.78 18.11
CA PRO A 89 -8.53 -11.27 17.66
C PRO A 89 -9.11 -12.15 16.56
N GLN A 90 -10.44 -12.24 16.52
CA GLN A 90 -11.14 -12.86 15.40
C GLN A 90 -11.53 -11.80 14.37
N LEU A 91 -11.68 -12.23 13.12
CA LEU A 91 -12.14 -11.37 12.04
C LEU A 91 -13.57 -11.71 11.68
N VAL A 92 -14.46 -10.74 11.88
CA VAL A 92 -15.88 -10.85 11.56
C VAL A 92 -16.05 -10.48 10.09
N LYS A 93 -16.38 -11.48 9.26
CA LYS A 93 -16.71 -11.27 7.85
C LYS A 93 -18.11 -10.65 7.74
N PRO A 94 -18.30 -9.57 6.97
CA PRO A 94 -19.62 -9.00 6.75
C PRO A 94 -20.48 -9.95 5.91
N ILE A 95 -21.80 -9.87 6.10
CA ILE A 95 -22.77 -10.71 5.37
C ILE A 95 -22.66 -10.49 3.85
N ARG A 96 -22.37 -9.25 3.42
CA ARG A 96 -22.25 -8.88 2.00
C ARG A 96 -21.00 -8.05 1.77
N SER A 97 -20.38 -8.26 0.61
CA SER A 97 -19.37 -7.35 0.08
C SER A 97 -20.03 -6.07 -0.43
N THR A 98 -19.34 -4.94 -0.31
CA THR A 98 -19.81 -3.64 -0.81
C THR A 98 -19.25 -3.40 -2.21
N LYS A 99 -20.09 -2.95 -3.14
CA LYS A 99 -19.60 -2.46 -4.44
C LYS A 99 -18.96 -1.08 -4.24
N ALA A 100 -17.79 -0.86 -4.82
CA ALA A 100 -17.08 0.41 -4.74
C ALA A 100 -16.52 0.84 -6.09
N ILE A 101 -16.46 2.15 -6.30
CA ILE A 101 -15.77 2.78 -7.43
C ILE A 101 -14.61 3.59 -6.88
N THR A 102 -13.41 3.35 -7.39
CA THR A 102 -12.21 4.12 -7.09
C THR A 102 -11.81 4.93 -8.31
N THR A 103 -11.59 6.22 -8.12
CA THR A 103 -11.05 7.12 -9.14
C THR A 103 -9.86 7.90 -8.56
N ALA A 104 -9.02 8.46 -9.42
CA ALA A 104 -8.08 9.49 -9.02
C ALA A 104 -8.12 10.70 -9.95
N LEU A 105 -7.77 11.83 -9.36
CA LEU A 105 -7.56 13.07 -10.07
C LEU A 105 -6.18 13.61 -9.74
N ARG A 106 -5.37 13.88 -10.77
CA ARG A 106 -4.17 14.69 -10.63
C ARG A 106 -4.57 16.16 -10.67
N THR A 107 -4.18 16.92 -9.65
CA THR A 107 -4.37 18.37 -9.61
C THR A 107 -3.02 19.07 -9.51
N ASN A 108 -2.85 20.12 -10.32
CA ASN A 108 -1.75 21.08 -10.20
C ASN A 108 -2.37 22.44 -9.81
N PRO A 109 -2.43 22.76 -8.51
CA PRO A 109 -3.12 23.96 -8.01
C PRO A 109 -2.41 25.25 -8.41
N SER A 110 -1.12 25.20 -8.75
CA SER A 110 -0.35 26.38 -9.15
C SER A 110 -0.67 26.84 -10.58
N GLY A 111 -1.20 25.97 -11.44
CA GLY A 111 -1.32 26.24 -12.89
C GLY A 111 0.02 26.53 -13.58
N ASP A 112 1.10 26.42 -12.81
CA ASP A 112 2.47 26.65 -13.24
C ASP A 112 2.98 25.37 -13.91
N LYS A 113 3.83 25.52 -14.92
CA LYS A 113 4.48 24.38 -15.57
C LYS A 113 5.44 23.66 -14.63
N SER A 114 5.72 24.23 -13.46
CA SER A 114 6.42 23.56 -12.38
C SER A 114 5.57 22.42 -11.82
N THR A 115 6.03 21.19 -12.03
CA THR A 115 5.42 19.94 -11.54
C THR A 115 5.62 19.70 -10.03
N THR A 116 6.21 20.66 -9.31
CA THR A 116 6.56 20.54 -7.89
C THR A 116 5.37 20.55 -6.94
N HIS A 117 4.17 20.90 -7.40
CA HIS A 117 2.96 20.93 -6.59
C HIS A 117 1.89 19.98 -7.13
N ASP A 118 2.27 18.90 -7.81
CA ASP A 118 1.30 17.93 -8.28
C ASP A 118 0.81 17.06 -7.11
N TYR A 119 -0.51 16.91 -7.01
CA TYR A 119 -1.16 16.03 -6.04
C TYR A 119 -2.05 15.02 -6.75
N ILE A 120 -1.99 13.76 -6.32
CA ILE A 120 -2.99 12.74 -6.68
C ILE A 120 -4.04 12.73 -5.57
N THR A 121 -5.28 13.00 -5.92
CA THR A 121 -6.42 12.83 -5.02
C THR A 121 -7.16 11.56 -5.38
N GLN A 122 -7.18 10.58 -4.48
CA GLN A 122 -7.93 9.34 -4.66
C GLN A 122 -9.30 9.45 -4.01
N SER A 123 -10.34 9.10 -4.76
CA SER A 123 -11.73 9.13 -4.33
C SER A 123 -12.34 7.75 -4.41
N GLU A 124 -13.08 7.37 -3.37
CA GLU A 124 -13.65 6.04 -3.23
C GLU A 124 -15.13 6.13 -2.86
N TYR A 125 -15.99 5.57 -3.71
CA TYR A 125 -17.44 5.69 -3.61
C TYR A 125 -18.07 4.32 -3.39
N HIS A 126 -18.75 4.14 -2.25
CA HIS A 126 -19.48 2.91 -1.95
C HIS A 126 -20.92 2.98 -2.48
N ILE A 127 -21.36 1.91 -3.13
CA ILE A 127 -22.72 1.77 -3.65
C ILE A 127 -23.54 0.98 -2.64
N THR A 128 -24.54 1.62 -2.04
CA THR A 128 -25.38 1.05 -0.97
C THR A 128 -26.69 0.44 -1.46
N ASP A 129 -27.09 0.69 -2.71
CA ASP A 129 -28.41 0.30 -3.23
C ASP A 129 -28.31 -0.81 -4.30
N GLU A 130 -28.89 -1.98 -4.00
CA GLU A 130 -28.98 -3.11 -4.92
C GLU A 130 -29.95 -2.84 -6.10
N SER A 131 -30.81 -1.82 -6.01
CA SER A 131 -31.74 -1.45 -7.08
C SER A 131 -31.10 -0.75 -8.28
N ALA A 132 -29.89 -0.20 -8.12
CA ALA A 132 -29.15 0.52 -9.17
C ALA A 132 -28.50 -0.40 -10.23
N ASP A 133 -28.48 -1.72 -10.01
CA ASP A 133 -27.80 -2.67 -10.91
C ASP A 133 -28.57 -2.90 -12.24
N THR A 134 -29.86 -2.55 -12.27
CA THR A 134 -30.72 -2.80 -13.44
C THR A 134 -30.73 -1.65 -14.45
N SER A 135 -30.40 -0.41 -14.03
CA SER A 135 -30.44 0.79 -14.88
C SER A 135 -29.12 1.13 -15.58
N LEU A 136 -28.04 0.37 -15.35
CA LEU A 136 -26.71 0.61 -15.94
C LEU A 136 -26.50 -0.06 -17.33
N ARG A 137 -27.55 -0.64 -17.93
CA ARG A 137 -27.54 -1.06 -19.35
C ARG A 137 -27.93 0.10 -20.26
N THR A 138 -27.20 1.21 -20.25
CA THR A 138 -27.26 2.16 -21.36
C THR A 138 -26.25 1.71 -22.39
N THR A 139 -26.67 0.82 -23.30
CA THR A 139 -25.98 0.62 -24.57
C THR A 139 -25.97 1.95 -25.30
N VAL A 140 -24.81 2.62 -25.34
CA VAL A 140 -24.55 3.67 -26.33
C VAL A 140 -24.36 2.96 -27.68
N THR A 141 -25.47 2.51 -28.27
CA THR A 141 -25.54 2.28 -29.71
C THR A 141 -25.65 3.66 -30.34
N ARG A 142 -24.51 4.22 -30.73
CA ARG A 142 -24.45 5.38 -31.62
C ARG A 142 -24.95 4.90 -32.98
N ASP A 143 -26.23 5.13 -33.26
CA ASP A 143 -26.80 4.96 -34.58
C ASP A 143 -26.41 6.18 -35.44
N PRO A 144 -25.60 6.04 -36.51
CA PRO A 144 -25.02 7.18 -37.22
C PRO A 144 -25.99 7.89 -38.19
N SER A 145 -27.30 7.62 -38.15
CA SER A 145 -28.22 8.10 -39.20
C SER A 145 -29.50 8.80 -38.75
N THR A 146 -29.55 9.43 -37.58
CA THR A 146 -30.73 10.24 -37.21
C THR A 146 -30.38 11.67 -36.79
N ASN A 147 -30.57 12.58 -37.74
CA ASN A 147 -30.79 14.01 -37.48
C ASN A 147 -32.12 14.16 -36.72
N PHE A 148 -32.06 14.41 -35.42
CA PHE A 148 -33.22 14.92 -34.67
C PHE A 148 -32.88 16.25 -34.00
N GLY A 149 -33.81 17.18 -34.20
CA GLY A 149 -33.71 18.57 -33.79
C GLY A 149 -33.74 18.78 -32.29
N ALA A 150 -33.38 20.01 -31.94
CA ALA A 150 -33.36 20.55 -30.60
C ALA A 150 -34.68 20.28 -29.84
N ASN A 151 -34.51 20.04 -28.54
CA ASN A 151 -35.51 20.06 -27.45
C ASN A 151 -36.05 18.69 -27.00
N GLU A 152 -35.20 17.89 -26.37
CA GLU A 152 -35.57 17.20 -25.12
C GLU A 152 -34.39 17.21 -24.14
N PRO A 153 -34.58 17.61 -22.87
CA PRO A 153 -33.53 17.47 -21.87
C PRO A 153 -33.36 15.98 -21.55
N GLU A 154 -32.18 15.44 -21.88
CA GLU A 154 -31.74 14.13 -21.42
C GLU A 154 -31.93 14.03 -19.90
N LYS A 155 -32.92 13.24 -19.48
CA LYS A 155 -33.11 12.87 -18.07
C LYS A 155 -32.00 11.88 -17.71
N CYS A 156 -30.82 12.41 -17.43
CA CYS A 156 -29.77 11.66 -16.74
C CYS A 156 -30.34 11.26 -15.38
N THR A 157 -30.58 9.97 -15.17
CA THR A 157 -31.05 9.45 -13.89
C THR A 157 -29.91 9.61 -12.91
N GLU A 158 -30.00 10.68 -12.10
CA GLU A 158 -29.07 10.98 -11.02
C GLU A 158 -29.13 9.84 -10.01
N ILE A 159 -28.21 8.88 -10.15
CA ILE A 159 -27.98 7.83 -9.16
C ILE A 159 -27.75 8.58 -7.85
N THR A 160 -28.66 8.42 -6.89
CA THR A 160 -28.51 9.01 -5.56
C THR A 160 -27.32 8.34 -4.89
N ARG A 161 -26.12 8.89 -5.12
CA ARG A 161 -24.88 8.50 -4.46
C ARG A 161 -25.05 8.87 -2.99
N GLN A 162 -25.48 7.92 -2.16
CA GLN A 162 -25.29 8.06 -0.72
C GLN A 162 -23.79 7.91 -0.45
N VAL A 163 -23.10 9.05 -0.46
CA VAL A 163 -21.68 9.13 -0.18
C VAL A 163 -21.49 8.94 1.33
N ASN A 164 -21.45 7.69 1.78
CA ASN A 164 -20.80 7.38 3.05
C ASN A 164 -19.30 7.48 2.80
N GLU A 165 -18.77 8.71 2.91
CA GLU A 165 -17.33 8.98 2.82
C GLU A 165 -16.62 8.39 4.05
N LYS A 166 -16.45 7.06 4.07
CA LYS A 166 -15.40 6.46 4.89
C LYS A 166 -14.11 6.59 4.10
N HIS A 167 -13.35 7.63 4.44
CA HIS A 167 -12.12 7.94 3.74
C HIS A 167 -11.02 6.98 4.16
N TYR A 168 -10.47 6.26 3.17
CA TYR A 168 -9.24 5.50 3.33
C TYR A 168 -8.05 6.41 2.97
N ALA A 169 -6.95 6.30 3.72
CA ALA A 169 -5.81 7.21 3.64
C ALA A 169 -4.67 6.66 2.74
N PRO A 170 -3.83 7.53 2.15
CA PRO A 170 -3.92 9.00 2.14
C PRO A 170 -4.87 9.52 1.05
N ARG A 171 -5.64 10.58 1.35
CA ARG A 171 -6.57 11.20 0.39
C ARG A 171 -5.85 11.93 -0.72
N LYS A 172 -4.74 12.58 -0.37
CA LYS A 172 -3.88 13.35 -1.25
C LYS A 172 -2.47 12.81 -1.12
N MET A 173 -1.85 12.54 -2.24
CA MET A 173 -0.46 12.11 -2.32
C MET A 173 0.32 13.13 -3.12
N ARG A 174 1.40 13.63 -2.55
CA ARG A 174 2.38 14.51 -3.18
C ARG A 174 3.45 13.67 -3.87
N ARG A 175 4.16 14.30 -4.79
CA ARG A 175 5.35 13.71 -5.42
C ARG A 175 6.40 13.32 -4.38
N GLU A 176 6.61 14.16 -3.38
CA GLU A 176 7.63 13.96 -2.33
C GLU A 176 7.28 12.85 -1.34
N ASP A 177 6.04 12.35 -1.33
CA ASP A 177 5.59 11.32 -0.39
C ASP A 177 6.26 9.95 -0.65
N PHE A 178 6.84 9.75 -1.84
CA PHE A 178 7.59 8.52 -2.20
C PHE A 178 8.99 8.46 -1.56
N ARG A 179 9.59 9.61 -1.26
CA ARG A 179 10.78 9.71 -0.39
C ARG A 179 10.40 9.91 1.07
N GLY A 180 9.15 10.29 1.31
CA GLY A 180 8.63 10.57 2.63
C GLY A 180 8.87 9.41 3.61
N PRO A 181 8.87 9.70 4.91
CA PRO A 181 9.07 8.72 5.98
C PRO A 181 7.94 7.70 6.10
N GLN A 182 6.95 7.78 5.21
CA GLN A 182 5.86 6.84 5.03
C GLN A 182 6.30 5.65 4.15
N GLY A 183 7.33 5.87 3.33
CA GLY A 183 7.89 4.89 2.41
C GLY A 183 6.83 4.35 1.46
N ASN A 184 6.21 5.26 0.72
CA ASN A 184 5.36 4.90 -0.41
C ASN A 184 6.28 4.43 -1.55
N MET A 185 5.94 3.32 -2.21
CA MET A 185 6.81 2.76 -3.25
C MET A 185 6.01 1.90 -4.22
N CYS A 186 6.42 1.93 -5.49
CA CYS A 186 6.03 1.03 -6.55
C CYS A 186 7.24 0.18 -6.96
N VAL A 187 7.03 -1.13 -7.06
CA VAL A 187 8.00 -2.12 -7.55
C VAL A 187 7.28 -3.05 -8.50
N GLY A 188 7.56 -2.95 -9.79
CA GLY A 188 6.90 -3.72 -10.84
C GLY A 188 5.37 -3.59 -10.75
N ASN A 189 4.69 -4.73 -10.60
CA ASN A 189 3.24 -4.80 -10.51
C ASN A 189 2.67 -4.57 -9.11
N ALA A 190 3.49 -4.20 -8.13
CA ALA A 190 3.08 -3.96 -6.76
C ALA A 190 3.34 -2.52 -6.31
N TYR A 191 2.55 -2.06 -5.34
CA TYR A 191 2.80 -0.81 -4.65
C TYR A 191 2.39 -0.89 -3.19
N THR A 192 2.87 0.07 -2.41
CA THR A 192 2.43 0.26 -1.04
C THR A 192 2.29 1.73 -0.70
N THR A 193 1.31 2.04 0.16
CA THR A 193 1.16 3.35 0.77
C THR A 193 1.00 3.22 2.28
N ALA A 194 1.39 4.24 3.03
CA ALA A 194 1.12 4.31 4.46
C ALA A 194 0.82 5.72 4.94
N TYR A 195 -0.05 5.83 5.92
CA TYR A 195 -0.41 7.08 6.57
C TYR A 195 -0.59 6.84 8.06
N ALA A 196 -0.23 7.80 8.91
CA ALA A 196 -0.35 7.65 10.35
C ALA A 196 -0.78 8.95 11.01
N VAL A 197 -1.53 8.84 12.12
CA VAL A 197 -1.99 9.98 12.91
C VAL A 197 -1.24 9.98 14.24
N ASN A 198 -0.62 11.10 14.60
CA ASN A 198 0.14 11.21 15.84
C ASN A 198 -0.75 11.21 17.09
N ASN A 199 -0.27 10.56 18.14
CA ASN A 199 -0.91 10.59 19.45
C ASN A 199 -0.52 11.88 20.19
N ILE A 200 -1.21 12.99 19.91
CA ILE A 200 -0.93 14.29 20.54
C ILE A 200 -1.29 14.21 22.04
N LYS A 201 -0.29 13.91 22.87
CA LYS A 201 -0.43 13.91 24.33
C LYS A 201 -0.48 15.36 24.83
N GLY A 202 -1.68 15.89 25.08
CA GLY A 202 -1.85 16.97 26.06
C GLY A 202 -2.15 18.40 25.59
N GLY A 203 -2.69 18.60 24.39
CA GLY A 203 -3.25 19.89 23.99
C GLY A 203 -4.67 19.73 23.48
N SER A 204 -5.61 20.55 23.95
CA SER A 204 -6.98 20.68 23.42
C SER A 204 -7.06 21.17 21.97
N GLY A 205 -5.94 21.14 21.23
CA GLY A 205 -5.92 21.35 19.80
C GLY A 205 -6.63 20.17 19.15
N LYS A 206 -7.84 20.41 18.64
CA LYS A 206 -8.43 19.51 17.64
C LYS A 206 -7.34 19.21 16.61
N PRO A 207 -7.16 17.94 16.19
CA PRO A 207 -6.37 17.66 15.00
C PRO A 207 -7.00 18.46 13.86
N THR A 208 -6.39 19.58 13.49
CA THR A 208 -6.77 20.30 12.29
C THR A 208 -6.39 19.39 11.14
N LEU A 209 -7.40 18.73 10.56
CA LEU A 209 -7.34 18.03 9.28
C LEU A 209 -7.04 19.00 8.12
N GLU A 210 -6.45 20.17 8.37
CA GLU A 210 -5.93 21.05 7.34
C GLU A 210 -4.61 20.44 6.83
N GLU A 211 -4.82 19.43 5.99
CA GLU A 211 -3.88 18.71 5.14
C GLU A 211 -3.09 19.70 4.26
N GLY A 212 -2.09 20.37 4.82
CA GLY A 212 -1.33 21.40 4.11
C GLY A 212 0.06 21.62 4.68
N GLU A 213 0.15 21.72 6.00
CA GLU A 213 1.40 21.98 6.73
C GLU A 213 1.73 20.79 7.63
N GLU A 214 2.10 19.65 7.01
CA GLU A 214 2.82 18.61 7.74
C GLU A 214 4.16 19.19 8.20
N GLY A 215 4.22 19.68 9.44
CA GLY A 215 5.48 20.00 10.09
C GLY A 215 6.39 18.78 10.04
N ARG A 216 7.62 18.96 9.55
CA ARG A 216 8.69 17.95 9.36
C ARG A 216 9.08 17.12 10.62
N ASN A 217 8.33 17.23 11.71
CA ASN A 217 8.56 16.54 12.98
C ASN A 217 7.51 15.45 13.29
N ASN A 218 6.57 15.17 12.38
CA ASN A 218 5.46 14.23 12.60
C ASN A 218 5.76 12.77 12.21
N ASP A 219 7.03 12.43 11.98
CA ASP A 219 7.43 11.17 11.33
C ASP A 219 7.75 10.05 12.32
N LYS A 220 7.81 10.39 13.60
CA LYS A 220 8.04 9.46 14.71
C LYS A 220 6.82 9.43 15.60
N GLY A 221 6.45 8.22 16.00
CA GLY A 221 5.36 7.94 16.90
C GLY A 221 5.65 8.32 18.36
N PRO A 222 4.79 7.88 19.29
CA PRO A 222 3.72 6.92 19.08
C PRO A 222 2.56 7.50 18.26
N PHE A 223 2.05 6.73 17.31
CA PHE A 223 0.86 7.05 16.53
C PHE A 223 -0.41 6.56 17.23
N SER A 224 -1.51 7.30 17.09
CA SER A 224 -2.85 6.86 17.51
C SER A 224 -3.52 5.97 16.47
N GLU A 225 -3.19 6.17 15.20
CA GLU A 225 -3.72 5.43 14.05
C GLU A 225 -2.63 5.18 13.01
N LEU A 226 -2.70 4.05 12.33
CA LEU A 226 -1.83 3.71 11.20
C LEU A 226 -2.69 3.03 10.13
N TYR A 227 -2.57 3.52 8.91
CA TYR A 227 -3.24 3.01 7.72
C TYR A 227 -2.17 2.52 6.76
N MET A 228 -2.33 1.32 6.24
CA MET A 228 -1.42 0.77 5.23
C MET A 228 -2.21 0.17 4.09
N GLU A 229 -1.72 0.39 2.87
CA GLU A 229 -2.23 -0.25 1.67
C GLU A 229 -1.10 -1.03 0.99
N LEU A 230 -1.42 -2.22 0.53
CA LEU A 230 -0.56 -3.04 -0.32
C LEU A 230 -1.40 -3.53 -1.50
N GLY A 231 -0.98 -3.21 -2.71
CA GLY A 231 -1.73 -3.55 -3.92
C GLY A 231 -0.88 -4.24 -4.97
N ILE A 232 -1.51 -5.13 -5.73
CA ILE A 232 -0.93 -5.81 -6.89
C ILE A 232 -1.86 -5.61 -8.09
N ARG A 233 -1.29 -5.26 -9.25
CA ARG A 233 -2.00 -5.16 -10.53
C ARG A 233 -1.62 -6.30 -11.46
N TYR A 234 -2.58 -6.79 -12.22
CA TYR A 234 -2.38 -7.75 -13.31
C TYR A 234 -3.26 -7.38 -14.50
N GLY A 235 -2.70 -6.65 -15.47
CA GLY A 235 -3.47 -6.14 -16.61
C GLY A 235 -4.58 -5.19 -16.19
N GLU A 236 -5.84 -5.53 -16.47
CA GLU A 236 -7.02 -4.72 -16.15
C GLU A 236 -7.63 -5.00 -14.77
N ILE A 237 -7.00 -5.87 -13.97
CA ILE A 237 -7.49 -6.24 -12.65
C ILE A 237 -6.45 -5.91 -11.59
N ARG A 238 -6.91 -5.58 -10.38
CA ARG A 238 -6.03 -5.35 -9.24
C ARG A 238 -6.64 -5.90 -7.95
N PHE A 239 -5.76 -6.25 -7.04
CA PHE A 239 -6.09 -6.74 -5.71
C PHE A 239 -5.39 -5.83 -4.70
N ARG A 240 -6.16 -5.22 -3.80
CA ARG A 240 -5.62 -4.33 -2.76
C ARG A 240 -6.01 -4.82 -1.38
N LEU A 241 -5.06 -4.75 -0.47
CA LEU A 241 -5.21 -5.03 0.94
C LEU A 241 -5.02 -3.72 1.71
N LYS A 242 -6.05 -3.28 2.41
CA LYS A 242 -5.99 -2.12 3.31
C LYS A 242 -6.07 -2.58 4.75
N LEU A 243 -5.19 -2.05 5.58
CA LEU A 243 -5.09 -2.39 7.00
C LEU A 243 -5.25 -1.13 7.82
N ASP A 244 -6.28 -1.11 8.67
CA ASP A 244 -6.58 -0.01 9.57
C ASP A 244 -6.15 -0.41 10.97
N TYR A 245 -5.26 0.36 11.59
CA TYR A 245 -4.80 0.15 12.96
C TYR A 245 -5.12 1.36 13.84
N SER A 246 -5.42 1.09 15.12
CA SER A 246 -5.67 2.14 16.09
C SER A 246 -5.26 1.73 17.50
N THR A 247 -4.98 2.71 18.35
CA THR A 247 -4.80 2.46 19.78
C THR A 247 -6.15 2.19 20.45
N LYS A 248 -6.18 1.48 21.58
CA LYS A 248 -7.44 1.29 22.34
C LYS A 248 -7.98 2.56 22.99
N ARG A 249 -7.18 3.64 23.05
CA ARG A 249 -7.58 4.93 23.64
C ARG A 249 -8.41 5.79 22.70
N SER A 250 -8.10 5.77 21.40
CA SER A 250 -8.76 6.61 20.39
C SER A 250 -10.24 6.26 20.21
N THR A 251 -10.63 5.01 20.45
CA THR A 251 -12.01 4.54 20.24
C THR A 251 -12.96 4.86 21.39
N GLY A 252 -12.48 5.46 22.49
CA GLY A 252 -13.34 5.90 23.59
C GLY A 252 -14.10 4.78 24.32
N ILE A 253 -13.72 3.51 24.12
CA ILE A 253 -14.38 2.34 24.72
C ILE A 253 -14.16 2.36 26.24
N LYS A 254 -15.15 2.89 26.97
CA LYS A 254 -15.20 2.92 28.44
C LYS A 254 -15.48 1.51 28.96
N GLY A 255 -14.45 0.78 29.36
CA GLY A 255 -14.61 -0.57 29.92
C GLY A 255 -13.29 -1.36 29.97
N TRP A 256 -12.34 -1.03 29.10
CA TRP A 256 -10.97 -1.57 29.16
C TRP A 256 -10.13 -0.80 30.18
N GLY A 257 -10.43 -1.02 31.47
CA GLY A 257 -9.47 -0.95 32.57
C GLY A 257 -8.86 0.42 32.88
N VAL A 258 -9.60 1.21 33.65
CA VAL A 258 -9.06 2.06 34.71
C VAL A 258 -8.41 1.13 35.76
N LEU A 259 -7.18 0.70 35.51
CA LEU A 259 -6.28 0.12 36.53
C LEU A 259 -4.82 0.23 36.04
N GLY A 260 -4.22 1.38 36.31
CA GLY A 260 -2.77 1.50 36.56
C GLY A 260 -1.78 1.46 35.39
N SER A 261 -2.06 0.88 34.22
CA SER A 261 -1.03 0.81 33.16
C SER A 261 -1.00 2.07 32.28
N ARG A 262 -0.21 3.06 32.70
CA ARG A 262 0.25 4.14 31.83
C ARG A 262 1.11 3.53 30.70
N LYS A 263 0.61 3.58 29.45
CA LYS A 263 1.30 3.37 28.15
C LYS A 263 1.02 2.03 27.43
N ASP A 264 -0.24 1.67 27.20
CA ASP A 264 -0.51 0.82 26.03
C ASP A 264 -0.58 1.71 24.79
N ASP A 265 0.60 2.00 24.24
CA ASP A 265 0.75 2.74 22.98
C ASP A 265 0.84 1.74 21.79
N ARG A 266 0.39 0.49 21.95
CA ARG A 266 0.33 -0.49 20.83
C ARG A 266 -0.78 -0.13 19.85
N LEU A 267 -0.50 -0.36 18.58
CA LEU A 267 -1.49 -0.30 17.51
C LEU A 267 -2.14 -1.66 17.36
N TRP A 268 -3.46 -1.69 17.41
CA TRP A 268 -4.25 -2.89 17.22
C TRP A 268 -4.97 -2.81 15.89
N LEU A 269 -5.00 -3.91 15.15
CA LEU A 269 -5.77 -4.01 13.93
C LEU A 269 -7.23 -3.75 14.25
N VAL A 270 -7.83 -2.80 13.54
CA VAL A 270 -9.25 -2.46 13.59
C VAL A 270 -9.98 -3.24 12.53
N ALA A 271 -9.51 -3.15 11.28
CA ALA A 271 -10.14 -3.79 10.14
C ALA A 271 -9.15 -4.11 9.02
N VAL A 272 -9.53 -5.08 8.20
CA VAL A 272 -8.86 -5.46 6.96
C VAL A 272 -9.84 -5.28 5.83
N THR A 273 -9.53 -4.45 4.84
CA THR A 273 -10.37 -4.30 3.65
C THR A 273 -9.69 -4.94 2.45
N VAL A 274 -10.37 -5.92 1.86
CA VAL A 274 -9.94 -6.62 0.65
C VAL A 274 -10.68 -6.04 -0.54
N CYS A 275 -9.97 -5.35 -1.42
CA CYS A 275 -10.49 -4.69 -2.61
C CYS A 275 -10.17 -5.54 -3.85
N ARG A 276 -11.20 -6.05 -4.53
CA ARG A 276 -11.08 -6.79 -5.80
C ARG A 276 -11.66 -5.94 -6.90
N GLU A 277 -10.81 -5.39 -7.77
CA GLU A 277 -11.19 -4.32 -8.67
C GLU A 277 -10.80 -4.61 -10.11
N ARG A 278 -11.61 -4.11 -11.03
CA ARG A 278 -11.41 -4.18 -12.46
C ARG A 278 -11.61 -2.81 -13.10
N LEU A 279 -10.81 -2.55 -14.12
CA LEU A 279 -10.86 -1.33 -14.89
C LEU A 279 -12.16 -1.24 -15.72
N GLY A 280 -12.92 -0.17 -15.52
CA GLY A 280 -14.13 0.19 -16.27
C GLY A 280 -15.34 -0.74 -16.11
N LYS A 281 -15.20 -1.90 -15.45
CA LYS A 281 -16.23 -2.94 -15.37
C LYS A 281 -16.30 -3.57 -13.99
N TRP A 282 -17.48 -4.00 -13.59
CA TRP A 282 -17.64 -4.75 -12.35
C TRP A 282 -17.00 -6.15 -12.45
N PRO A 283 -16.34 -6.64 -11.38
CA PRO A 283 -15.94 -8.04 -11.27
C PRO A 283 -17.12 -8.97 -11.52
N THR A 284 -16.92 -10.00 -12.34
CA THR A 284 -17.95 -11.01 -12.60
C THR A 284 -17.70 -12.28 -11.81
N GLN A 285 -18.76 -13.04 -11.52
CA GLN A 285 -18.67 -14.31 -10.78
C GLN A 285 -17.86 -15.38 -11.52
N LYS A 286 -17.65 -15.23 -12.84
CA LYS A 286 -16.87 -16.16 -13.66
C LYS A 286 -15.35 -15.96 -13.53
N GLU A 287 -14.93 -14.83 -12.98
CA GLU A 287 -13.52 -14.49 -12.87
C GLU A 287 -12.88 -15.14 -11.66
N LYS A 288 -12.13 -16.20 -11.92
CA LYS A 288 -11.45 -16.95 -10.86
C LYS A 288 -10.39 -16.10 -10.12
N ALA A 289 -9.85 -15.05 -10.73
CA ALA A 289 -8.95 -14.11 -10.05
C ALA A 289 -9.63 -13.37 -8.88
N PHE A 290 -10.97 -13.29 -8.86
CA PHE A 290 -11.74 -12.65 -7.81
C PHE A 290 -12.53 -13.64 -6.95
N LYS A 291 -13.08 -14.68 -7.58
CA LYS A 291 -14.02 -15.65 -6.97
C LYS A 291 -13.52 -17.10 -6.99
N GLY A 292 -12.24 -17.29 -7.31
CA GLY A 292 -11.59 -18.58 -7.22
C GLY A 292 -11.49 -19.09 -5.77
N PRO A 293 -10.99 -20.32 -5.60
CA PRO A 293 -10.64 -20.89 -4.30
C PRO A 293 -9.94 -19.90 -3.37
N LYS A 294 -10.18 -20.09 -2.07
CA LYS A 294 -9.49 -19.33 -1.03
C LYS A 294 -8.03 -19.75 -0.93
N GLY A 295 -7.17 -18.77 -0.74
CA GLY A 295 -5.74 -18.99 -0.57
C GLY A 295 -5.01 -19.07 -1.91
N ALA A 296 -3.83 -18.47 -1.97
CA ALA A 296 -2.91 -18.72 -3.06
C ALA A 296 -2.50 -20.22 -3.03
N PRO A 297 -2.27 -20.86 -4.20
CA PRO A 297 -1.83 -22.25 -4.24
C PRO A 297 -0.63 -22.47 -3.32
N GLY A 298 -0.75 -23.41 -2.39
CA GLY A 298 0.33 -23.68 -1.44
C GLY A 298 0.58 -22.60 -0.37
N GLY A 299 -0.29 -21.60 -0.18
CA GLY A 299 -0.17 -20.56 0.85
C GLY A 299 0.65 -19.36 0.37
N LEU A 300 1.39 -18.67 1.25
CA LEU A 300 2.37 -17.67 0.79
C LEU A 300 3.56 -18.34 0.08
N PHE A 301 3.97 -17.80 -1.06
CA PHE A 301 5.09 -18.31 -1.85
C PHE A 301 6.39 -18.29 -1.06
N ASP A 302 6.75 -17.12 -0.52
CA ASP A 302 7.92 -16.92 0.34
C ASP A 302 7.46 -16.51 1.74
N GLN A 303 7.57 -17.38 2.73
CA GLN A 303 7.13 -17.02 4.07
C GLN A 303 8.09 -15.99 4.67
N PRO A 304 7.62 -14.78 5.04
CA PRO A 304 8.53 -13.79 5.56
C PRO A 304 9.04 -14.20 6.93
N LYS A 305 10.31 -13.90 7.20
CA LYS A 305 10.95 -14.19 8.48
C LYS A 305 10.35 -13.33 9.59
N VAL A 306 9.39 -13.87 10.32
CA VAL A 306 8.87 -13.28 11.56
C VAL A 306 9.68 -13.81 12.74
N GLY A 307 10.16 -12.91 13.60
CA GLY A 307 10.87 -13.26 14.83
C GLY A 307 10.03 -14.20 15.71
N LEU A 308 10.66 -15.13 16.42
CA LEU A 308 9.97 -16.12 17.26
C LEU A 308 9.06 -15.47 18.31
N ASP A 309 9.46 -14.30 18.81
CA ASP A 309 8.74 -13.45 19.78
C ASP A 309 7.54 -12.69 19.19
N ARG A 310 7.31 -12.83 17.88
CA ARG A 310 6.26 -12.11 17.15
C ARG A 310 5.33 -13.02 16.37
N ARG A 311 5.61 -14.30 16.22
CA ARG A 311 4.74 -15.22 15.46
C ARG A 311 3.30 -15.22 15.97
N ASP A 312 3.13 -15.08 17.28
CA ASP A 312 1.84 -14.99 17.97
C ASP A 312 1.09 -13.65 17.76
N LYS A 313 1.68 -12.69 17.03
CA LYS A 313 1.13 -11.35 16.76
C LYS A 313 0.68 -11.16 15.31
N TYR A 314 0.73 -12.22 14.51
CA TYR A 314 0.36 -12.21 13.10
C TYR A 314 -0.90 -13.01 12.85
N MET A 315 -1.66 -12.59 11.83
CA MET A 315 -2.74 -13.38 11.25
C MET A 315 -2.41 -13.67 9.80
N GLN A 316 -2.68 -14.91 9.37
CA GLN A 316 -2.68 -15.28 7.96
C GLN A 316 -4.13 -15.54 7.53
N LEU A 317 -4.51 -15.05 6.36
CA LEU A 317 -5.83 -15.26 5.78
C LEU A 317 -5.74 -15.81 4.36
N ASP A 318 -6.51 -16.85 4.11
CA ASP A 318 -6.81 -17.34 2.77
C ASP A 318 -8.06 -16.66 2.22
N LEU A 319 -7.86 -15.84 1.21
CA LEU A 319 -8.85 -14.99 0.58
C LEU A 319 -9.33 -15.60 -0.74
N GLU A 320 -10.61 -15.39 -1.07
CA GLU A 320 -11.16 -15.75 -2.38
C GLU A 320 -10.39 -15.06 -3.51
N GLY A 321 -10.21 -15.78 -4.62
CA GLY A 321 -9.48 -15.28 -5.78
C GLY A 321 -8.02 -15.73 -5.87
N TYR A 322 -7.67 -16.87 -5.28
CA TYR A 322 -6.28 -17.37 -5.18
C TYR A 322 -5.34 -16.39 -4.49
N ALA A 323 -5.79 -15.80 -3.39
CA ALA A 323 -5.00 -14.83 -2.64
C ALA A 323 -4.79 -15.31 -1.20
N SER A 324 -3.58 -15.11 -0.68
CA SER A 324 -3.25 -15.28 0.74
C SER A 324 -2.60 -14.01 1.24
N THR A 325 -2.80 -13.69 2.51
CA THR A 325 -2.17 -12.51 3.12
C THR A 325 -1.70 -12.82 4.53
N LEU A 326 -0.66 -12.13 4.97
CA LEU A 326 -0.15 -12.17 6.33
C LEU A 326 0.07 -10.74 6.80
N PHE A 327 -0.39 -10.42 8.00
CA PHE A 327 -0.22 -9.09 8.59
C PHE A 327 -0.25 -9.17 10.12
N PRO A 328 0.40 -8.23 10.83
CA PRO A 328 0.31 -8.17 12.28
C PRO A 328 -1.09 -7.72 12.70
N PHE A 329 -1.64 -8.33 13.75
CA PHE A 329 -2.87 -7.82 14.38
C PHE A 329 -2.57 -6.87 15.56
N VAL A 330 -1.32 -6.86 16.03
CA VAL A 330 -0.82 -5.93 17.05
C VAL A 330 0.60 -5.50 16.69
N ILE A 331 0.87 -4.20 16.78
CA ILE A 331 2.16 -3.59 16.48
C ILE A 331 2.64 -2.82 17.71
N ASN A 332 3.88 -3.10 18.13
CA ASN A 332 4.50 -2.41 19.25
C ASN A 332 5.19 -1.13 18.76
N GLN A 333 4.94 -0.02 19.48
CA GLN A 333 5.52 1.30 19.21
C GLN A 333 6.53 1.73 20.28
N ASP A 334 6.92 0.84 21.21
CA ASP A 334 7.98 1.11 22.17
C ASP A 334 9.29 1.42 21.42
N SER A 335 10.00 2.49 21.80
CA SER A 335 11.27 2.88 21.16
C SER A 335 12.35 1.83 21.29
N LYS A 336 12.22 0.88 22.23
CA LYS A 336 13.09 -0.30 22.36
C LYS A 336 12.77 -1.41 21.36
N ASP A 337 11.65 -1.33 20.66
CA ASP A 337 11.25 -2.31 19.66
C ASP A 337 11.94 -2.05 18.33
N GLU A 338 13.20 -2.49 18.22
CA GLU A 338 14.01 -2.32 17.01
C GLU A 338 13.63 -3.28 15.88
N GLY A 339 12.84 -4.32 16.17
CA GLY A 339 12.49 -5.31 15.16
C GLY A 339 11.46 -4.77 14.16
N GLY A 340 11.64 -5.10 12.89
CA GLY A 340 10.72 -4.72 11.81
C GLY A 340 9.50 -5.63 11.71
N TRP A 341 8.44 -5.10 11.10
CA TRP A 341 7.19 -5.79 10.83
C TRP A 341 7.05 -6.05 9.33
N VAL A 342 6.09 -6.88 8.94
CA VAL A 342 5.85 -7.23 7.54
C VAL A 342 4.36 -7.36 7.27
N VAL A 343 3.92 -6.89 6.10
CA VAL A 343 2.62 -7.20 5.52
C VAL A 343 2.86 -7.85 4.18
N SER A 344 2.24 -9.01 3.96
CA SER A 344 2.39 -9.80 2.74
C SER A 344 1.05 -9.95 2.03
N LEU A 345 1.06 -9.82 0.70
CA LEU A 345 -0.06 -10.15 -0.17
C LEU A 345 0.47 -11.05 -1.29
N ASP A 346 0.02 -12.30 -1.31
CA ASP A 346 0.25 -13.27 -2.39
C ASP A 346 -1.03 -13.39 -3.22
N TRP A 347 -0.92 -13.25 -4.54
CA TRP A 347 -2.05 -13.36 -5.45
C TRP A 347 -1.65 -14.08 -6.74
N THR A 348 -2.46 -15.06 -7.14
CA THR A 348 -2.30 -15.79 -8.42
C THR A 348 -3.46 -15.50 -9.37
N PRO A 349 -3.49 -14.32 -10.03
CA PRO A 349 -4.60 -13.91 -10.90
C PRO A 349 -4.70 -14.70 -12.21
N GLY A 350 -3.64 -15.38 -12.62
CA GLY A 350 -3.58 -16.05 -13.92
C GLY A 350 -2.33 -16.91 -14.09
N LYS A 351 -1.56 -16.67 -15.16
CA LYS A 351 -0.33 -17.44 -15.46
C LYS A 351 0.82 -17.10 -14.53
N MET A 352 0.77 -15.93 -13.91
CA MET A 352 1.76 -15.44 -12.97
C MET A 352 1.18 -15.44 -11.56
N ARG A 353 2.07 -15.66 -10.61
CA ARG A 353 1.86 -15.52 -9.17
C ARG A 353 2.77 -14.41 -8.68
N TYR A 354 2.21 -13.53 -7.88
CA TYR A 354 2.87 -12.36 -7.33
C TYR A 354 2.81 -12.44 -5.81
N GLN A 355 3.92 -12.19 -5.13
CA GLN A 355 3.91 -11.90 -3.70
C GLN A 355 4.59 -10.56 -3.45
N ALA A 356 3.86 -9.63 -2.85
CA ALA A 356 4.38 -8.35 -2.41
C ALA A 356 4.56 -8.37 -0.89
N ASP A 357 5.71 -7.94 -0.40
CA ASP A 357 6.04 -7.87 1.02
C ASP A 357 6.44 -6.43 1.39
N ARG A 358 5.58 -5.74 2.15
CA ARG A 358 5.90 -4.46 2.79
C ARG A 358 6.59 -4.74 4.12
N LYS A 359 7.91 -4.60 4.19
CA LYS A 359 8.67 -4.66 5.45
C LYS A 359 8.84 -3.25 6.00
N PHE A 360 8.41 -3.00 7.21
CA PHE A 360 8.44 -1.67 7.84
C PHE A 360 9.11 -1.71 9.21
N LEU A 361 9.52 -0.54 9.70
CA LEU A 361 10.27 -0.41 10.95
C LEU A 361 9.38 -0.68 12.17
N GLY A 362 9.99 -0.98 13.31
CA GLY A 362 9.32 -1.08 14.61
C GLY A 362 9.37 0.22 15.41
N GLY A 363 8.78 0.18 16.61
CA GLY A 363 8.89 1.25 17.59
C GLY A 363 8.29 2.58 17.11
N GLU A 364 9.00 3.67 17.37
CA GLU A 364 8.56 5.02 16.99
C GLU A 364 8.57 5.23 15.47
N ASN A 365 9.27 4.42 14.69
CA ASN A 365 9.39 4.61 13.23
C ASN A 365 8.41 3.73 12.44
N VAL A 366 7.34 3.21 13.06
CA VAL A 366 6.43 2.22 12.44
C VAL A 366 5.78 2.68 11.11
N LYS A 367 5.70 3.98 10.86
CA LYS A 367 5.27 4.54 9.56
C LYS A 367 6.26 4.23 8.43
N GLY A 368 7.55 4.12 8.77
CA GLY A 368 8.68 4.00 7.85
C GLY A 368 8.82 2.63 7.20
N LEU A 369 8.96 2.65 5.88
CA LEU A 369 9.28 1.46 5.10
C LEU A 369 10.77 1.12 5.22
N ARG A 370 11.05 -0.17 5.38
CA ARG A 370 12.39 -0.74 5.26
C ARG A 370 12.65 -1.24 3.85
N THR A 371 11.77 -2.09 3.33
CA THR A 371 11.81 -2.59 1.95
C THR A 371 10.40 -2.90 1.46
N LEU A 372 10.17 -2.70 0.16
CA LEU A 372 9.07 -3.34 -0.57
C LEU A 372 9.70 -4.38 -1.49
N GLU A 373 9.32 -5.64 -1.32
CA GLU A 373 9.83 -6.75 -2.13
C GLU A 373 8.70 -7.32 -2.98
N LEU A 374 8.98 -7.61 -4.25
CA LEU A 374 8.06 -8.27 -5.16
C LEU A 374 8.70 -9.55 -5.69
N SER A 375 8.06 -10.69 -5.43
CA SER A 375 8.39 -11.97 -6.03
C SER A 375 7.41 -12.26 -7.17
N GLU A 376 7.95 -12.63 -8.33
CA GLU A 376 7.17 -13.00 -9.51
C GLU A 376 7.59 -14.39 -9.99
N VAL A 377 6.64 -15.31 -10.09
CA VAL A 377 6.89 -16.66 -10.58
C VAL A 377 5.74 -17.12 -11.46
N LYS A 378 6.02 -17.99 -12.43
CA LYS A 378 4.93 -18.66 -13.17
C LYS A 378 4.13 -19.52 -12.20
N ALA A 379 2.81 -19.41 -12.25
CA ALA A 379 1.91 -20.11 -11.34
C ALA A 379 2.12 -21.64 -11.37
N GLU A 380 2.41 -22.21 -12.54
CA GLU A 380 2.66 -23.64 -12.73
C GLU A 380 3.98 -24.12 -12.11
N GLN A 381 4.95 -23.21 -11.92
CA GLN A 381 6.28 -23.53 -11.39
C GLN A 381 6.44 -23.07 -9.92
N ALA A 382 5.41 -22.46 -9.34
CA ALA A 382 5.50 -21.85 -8.02
C ALA A 382 5.87 -22.85 -6.91
N GLU A 383 5.40 -24.10 -6.98
CA GLU A 383 5.79 -25.11 -5.99
C GLU A 383 7.21 -25.63 -6.20
N GLU A 384 7.68 -25.70 -7.46
CA GLU A 384 9.03 -26.17 -7.78
C GLU A 384 10.11 -25.20 -7.29
N TYR A 385 9.90 -23.90 -7.49
CA TYR A 385 10.84 -22.83 -7.14
C TYR A 385 10.55 -22.19 -5.79
N ARG A 386 9.71 -22.83 -4.96
CA ARG A 386 9.42 -22.32 -3.63
C ARG A 386 10.71 -22.24 -2.80
N PRO A 387 11.00 -21.10 -2.14
CA PRO A 387 12.17 -20.97 -1.28
C PRO A 387 12.16 -22.04 -0.17
N ARG A 388 13.16 -22.94 -0.18
CA ARG A 388 13.24 -24.09 0.75
C ARG A 388 13.69 -23.73 2.18
N GLY A 389 13.85 -22.45 2.48
CA GLY A 389 14.40 -21.95 3.75
C GLY A 389 13.48 -21.00 4.53
N GLY A 390 12.19 -20.99 4.22
CA GLY A 390 11.19 -20.18 4.95
C GLY A 390 10.91 -20.72 6.35
N PRO A 391 10.43 -19.88 7.29
CA PRO A 391 9.91 -20.32 8.59
C PRO A 391 8.74 -21.33 8.45
N GLU A 392 8.43 -22.04 9.54
CA GLU A 392 7.31 -22.98 9.64
C GLU A 392 5.98 -22.33 9.23
N ASP A 393 5.10 -23.08 8.55
CA ASP A 393 3.80 -22.64 8.06
C ASP A 393 2.96 -21.99 9.17
N MET A 394 2.64 -20.70 8.99
CA MET A 394 1.82 -19.90 9.92
C MET A 394 0.33 -19.92 9.57
N ARG A 395 -0.10 -20.82 8.68
CA ARG A 395 -1.53 -21.07 8.42
C ARG A 395 -2.25 -21.51 9.68
N GLN A 396 -3.44 -20.95 9.88
CA GLN A 396 -4.38 -21.31 10.92
C GLN A 396 -5.70 -21.77 10.31
#